data_AF-A0A1F6UW53-F1
#
_entry.id   AF-A0A1F6UW53-F1
#
_cell.length_a   1.000
_cell.length_b   1.000
_cell.length_c   1.000
_cell.angle_alpha   90.00
_cell.angle_beta   90.00
_cell.angle_gamma   90.00
#
_symmetry.space_group_name_H-M   'P 1'
#
loop_
_entity.id
_entity.type
_entity.pdbx_description
1 polymer ?
#
loop_
_entity_poly.entity_id
_entity_poly.type
_entity_poly.pdbx_seq_one_letter_code
_entity_poly.pdbx_strand_id
1 'polypeptide(L)'
;MKKTLNLILLALLLGSVVTTPALAQTPTPVIQPEVERRNIRIPKINVDDIEIGLYGGILSVQDFGANSVSQVRVAYHLTEDFFIEGTFAHSTVSDDSFRSLGIPIFTQPDTSLDYYHLSVGYNLFPGEIFFGKDWAMTSAVYLIAGAGNVKFNNENNTAFNFGIGIRVLPKDCLAIRVEMR
;
A
#
# COMPACT_ATOMS: atom_id res chain seq x y z
N MET A 1 27.16 19.38 -55.55
CA MET A 1 28.51 19.07 -55.02
C MET A 1 28.38 18.16 -53.81
N LYS A 2 28.52 16.84 -53.98
CA LYS A 2 28.71 15.89 -52.88
C LYS A 2 29.89 15.01 -53.25
N LYS A 3 31.00 15.20 -52.54
CA LYS A 3 32.31 14.59 -52.80
C LYS A 3 32.24 13.08 -52.56
N THR A 4 32.96 12.39 -53.41
CA THR A 4 33.12 10.96 -53.60
C THR A 4 34.20 10.36 -52.69
N LEU A 5 34.12 9.03 -52.50
CA LEU A 5 35.22 8.05 -52.51
C LEU A 5 36.15 7.95 -51.28
N ASN A 6 36.09 6.81 -50.56
CA ASN A 6 37.23 5.88 -50.52
C ASN A 6 36.84 4.50 -49.97
N LEU A 7 37.07 3.51 -50.83
CA LEU A 7 37.04 2.06 -50.64
C LEU A 7 38.47 1.60 -50.94
N ILE A 8 39.02 0.63 -50.18
CA ILE A 8 40.00 -0.43 -50.59
C ILE A 8 41.05 -0.77 -49.52
N LEU A 9 41.04 -2.07 -49.16
CA LEU A 9 42.10 -3.01 -48.75
C LEU A 9 43.17 -2.60 -47.72
N LEU A 10 43.46 -3.51 -46.77
CA LEU A 10 44.38 -4.63 -47.04
C LEU A 10 44.39 -5.64 -45.89
N ALA A 11 44.26 -6.91 -46.26
CA ALA A 11 44.38 -8.08 -45.40
C ALA A 11 45.84 -8.34 -44.99
N LEU A 12 46.05 -8.88 -43.79
CA LEU A 12 47.14 -9.83 -43.57
C LEU A 12 46.77 -10.83 -42.45
N LEU A 13 46.67 -12.10 -42.87
CA LEU A 13 46.58 -13.30 -42.05
C LEU A 13 47.82 -13.50 -41.18
N LEU A 14 47.62 -14.14 -40.01
CA LEU A 14 48.46 -15.14 -39.31
C LEU A 14 47.81 -15.28 -37.91
N GLY A 15 46.92 -16.22 -37.60
CA GLY A 15 47.11 -17.66 -37.60
C GLY A 15 47.48 -18.11 -36.18
N SER A 16 46.56 -18.74 -35.42
CA SER A 16 46.83 -19.78 -34.40
C SER A 16 45.56 -20.18 -33.61
N VAL A 17 45.20 -21.47 -33.75
CA VAL A 17 44.54 -22.37 -32.78
C VAL A 17 43.13 -21.99 -32.28
N VAL A 18 42.11 -22.53 -32.96
CA VAL A 18 40.79 -22.71 -32.36
C VAL A 18 40.84 -24.00 -31.53
N THR A 19 40.93 -23.87 -30.20
CA THR A 19 40.69 -24.98 -29.28
C THR A 19 39.18 -25.25 -29.28
N THR A 20 38.76 -26.38 -29.83
CA THR A 20 37.39 -26.87 -29.66
C THR A 20 37.17 -27.25 -28.20
N PRO A 21 36.19 -26.68 -27.48
CA PRO A 21 35.83 -27.19 -26.16
C PRO A 21 35.26 -28.60 -26.36
N ALA A 22 35.92 -29.60 -25.77
CA ALA A 22 35.35 -30.94 -25.65
C ALA A 22 34.05 -30.83 -24.84
N LEU A 23 32.91 -31.12 -25.49
CA LEU A 23 31.63 -31.25 -24.82
C LEU A 23 31.72 -32.45 -23.87
N ALA A 24 31.97 -32.17 -22.59
CA ALA A 24 31.78 -33.14 -21.53
C ALA A 24 30.30 -33.56 -21.55
N GLN A 25 30.04 -34.80 -21.98
CA GLN A 25 28.71 -35.39 -21.96
C GLN A 25 28.30 -35.52 -20.48
N THR A 26 27.49 -34.58 -20.01
CA THR A 26 26.84 -34.70 -18.71
C THR A 26 25.88 -35.90 -18.84
N PRO A 27 26.05 -36.98 -18.07
CA PRO A 27 25.19 -38.15 -18.19
C PRO A 27 23.75 -37.72 -17.97
N THR A 28 22.90 -37.93 -18.98
CA THR A 28 21.47 -37.64 -18.92
C THR A 28 20.84 -38.52 -17.84
N PRO A 29 20.21 -37.94 -16.80
CA PRO A 29 19.53 -38.72 -15.79
C PRO A 29 18.44 -39.58 -16.44
N VAL A 30 18.51 -40.90 -16.26
CA VAL A 30 17.60 -41.90 -16.86
C VAL A 30 16.17 -41.80 -16.30
N ILE A 31 15.99 -41.08 -15.20
CA ILE A 31 14.70 -40.76 -14.61
C ILE A 31 14.59 -39.24 -14.56
N GLN A 32 13.72 -38.67 -15.39
CA GLN A 32 13.27 -37.29 -15.22
C GLN A 32 12.22 -37.33 -14.10
N PRO A 33 12.46 -36.72 -12.93
CA PRO A 33 11.41 -36.63 -11.91
C PRO A 33 10.28 -35.79 -12.50
N GLU A 34 9.15 -36.44 -12.76
CA GLU A 34 7.92 -35.78 -13.15
C GLU A 34 7.34 -35.13 -11.89
N VAL A 35 7.92 -33.98 -11.54
CA VAL A 35 7.43 -33.18 -10.42
C VAL A 35 6.14 -32.55 -10.90
N GLU A 36 5.01 -33.10 -10.47
CA GLU A 36 3.73 -32.40 -10.59
C GLU A 36 3.90 -31.03 -9.95
N ARG A 37 3.83 -29.97 -10.78
CA ARG A 37 3.83 -28.61 -10.25
C ARG A 37 2.59 -28.48 -9.39
N ARG A 38 2.80 -28.33 -8.07
CA ARG A 38 1.73 -27.96 -7.16
C ARG A 38 1.10 -26.68 -7.69
N ASN A 39 -0.22 -26.68 -7.89
CA ASN A 39 -0.95 -25.48 -8.23
C ASN A 39 -0.93 -24.56 -7.00
N ILE A 40 -0.01 -23.60 -7.01
CA ILE A 40 0.10 -22.59 -5.97
C ILE A 40 -0.99 -21.56 -6.28
N ARG A 41 -2.08 -21.59 -5.51
CA ARG A 41 -3.04 -20.49 -5.51
C ARG A 41 -2.37 -19.31 -4.83
N ILE A 42 -2.03 -18.29 -5.61
CA ILE A 42 -1.56 -17.03 -5.06
C ILE A 42 -2.80 -16.31 -4.52
N PRO A 43 -2.86 -15.96 -3.23
CA PRO A 43 -3.95 -15.16 -2.69
C PRO A 43 -3.96 -13.82 -3.43
N LYS A 44 -5.09 -13.52 -4.07
CA LYS A 44 -5.30 -12.30 -4.85
C LYS A 44 -6.46 -11.54 -4.23
N ILE A 45 -6.26 -10.25 -3.99
CA ILE A 45 -7.37 -9.32 -3.79
C ILE A 45 -7.99 -9.12 -5.18
N ASN A 46 -9.29 -9.34 -5.35
CA ASN A 46 -9.92 -9.17 -6.65
C ASN A 46 -9.81 -7.72 -7.10
N VAL A 47 -9.38 -7.55 -8.35
CA VAL A 47 -9.50 -6.30 -9.10
C VAL A 47 -10.98 -6.09 -9.41
N ASP A 48 -11.51 -4.90 -9.11
CA ASP A 48 -12.93 -4.48 -9.22
C ASP A 48 -13.78 -4.53 -7.94
N ASP A 49 -13.18 -4.75 -6.77
CA ASP A 49 -13.91 -4.69 -5.50
C ASP A 49 -14.06 -3.26 -4.95
N ILE A 50 -15.26 -2.94 -4.46
CA ILE A 50 -15.56 -1.73 -3.66
C ILE A 50 -15.62 -2.14 -2.19
N GLU A 51 -14.80 -1.52 -1.35
CA GLU A 51 -14.77 -1.73 0.10
C GLU A 51 -15.44 -0.54 0.80
N ILE A 52 -16.53 -0.78 1.51
CA ILE A 52 -17.17 0.24 2.36
C ILE A 52 -17.04 -0.22 3.81
N GLY A 53 -16.57 0.68 4.67
CA GLY A 53 -16.30 0.34 6.06
C GLY A 53 -16.52 1.48 7.03
N LEU A 54 -16.75 1.09 8.28
CA LEU A 54 -16.70 1.98 9.43
C LEU A 54 -15.36 1.79 10.13
N TYR A 55 -14.83 2.87 10.67
CA TYR A 55 -13.58 2.91 11.41
C TYR A 55 -13.80 3.66 12.71
N GLY A 56 -13.26 3.13 13.80
CA GLY A 56 -13.25 3.75 15.11
C GLY A 56 -11.83 3.70 15.66
N GLY A 57 -11.37 4.80 16.23
CA GLY A 57 -10.01 4.88 16.75
C GLY A 57 -9.78 6.06 17.68
N ILE A 58 -8.51 6.30 17.94
CA ILE A 58 -8.05 7.42 18.76
C ILE A 58 -7.34 8.41 17.83
N LEU A 59 -7.76 9.66 17.88
CA LEU A 59 -7.15 10.78 17.18
C LEU A 59 -6.39 11.63 18.20
N SER A 60 -5.08 11.70 18.07
CA SER A 60 -4.28 12.66 18.83
C SER A 60 -4.23 13.97 18.07
N VAL A 61 -4.81 15.03 18.65
CA VAL A 61 -4.72 16.38 18.12
C VAL A 61 -3.62 17.09 18.88
N GLN A 62 -2.70 17.74 18.17
CA GLN A 62 -1.65 18.54 18.79
C GLN A 62 -2.30 19.58 19.71
N ASP A 63 -1.75 19.74 20.91
CA ASP A 63 -2.22 20.62 21.97
C ASP A 63 -3.55 20.19 22.64
N PHE A 64 -4.45 19.45 21.96
CA PHE A 64 -5.76 19.05 22.50
C PHE A 64 -5.87 17.57 22.95
N GLY A 65 -4.78 16.82 22.87
CA GLY A 65 -4.71 15.45 23.41
C GLY A 65 -5.42 14.39 22.57
N ALA A 66 -5.72 13.25 23.22
CA ALA A 66 -6.28 12.06 22.57
C ALA A 66 -7.82 12.05 22.65
N ASN A 67 -8.47 12.05 21.49
CA ASN A 67 -9.92 12.10 21.33
C ASN A 67 -10.41 10.88 20.55
N SER A 68 -11.65 10.44 20.79
CA SER A 68 -12.24 9.35 20.00
C SER A 68 -12.66 9.86 18.63
N VAL A 69 -12.26 9.14 17.58
CA VAL A 69 -12.65 9.46 16.19
C VAL A 69 -13.48 8.34 15.60
N SER A 70 -14.56 8.75 14.93
CA SER A 70 -15.37 7.89 14.08
C SER A 70 -15.13 8.25 12.63
N GLN A 71 -15.05 7.26 11.75
CA GLN A 71 -14.77 7.47 10.33
C GLN A 71 -15.55 6.50 9.48
N VAL A 72 -15.97 6.97 8.31
CA VAL A 72 -16.48 6.16 7.21
C VAL A 72 -15.42 6.15 6.11
N ARG A 73 -15.21 4.98 5.50
CA ARG A 73 -14.29 4.80 4.40
C ARG A 73 -14.98 4.16 3.21
N VAL A 74 -14.58 4.58 2.02
CA VAL A 74 -14.91 3.95 0.76
C VAL A 74 -13.62 3.78 -0.01
N ALA A 75 -13.24 2.55 -0.31
CA ALA A 75 -12.08 2.24 -1.12
C ALA A 75 -12.49 1.52 -2.42
N TYR A 76 -11.77 1.81 -3.48
CA TYR A 76 -11.91 1.19 -4.79
C TYR A 76 -10.55 0.66 -5.23
N HIS A 77 -10.47 -0.62 -5.57
CA HIS A 77 -9.23 -1.27 -5.99
C HIS A 77 -9.09 -1.20 -7.50
N LEU A 78 -8.11 -0.42 -7.99
CA LEU A 78 -7.84 -0.27 -9.42
C LEU A 78 -7.03 -1.46 -9.95
N THR A 79 -6.08 -1.92 -9.14
CA THR A 79 -5.17 -3.03 -9.44
C THR A 79 -4.99 -3.86 -8.17
N GLU A 80 -4.42 -5.07 -8.28
CA GLU A 80 -4.01 -5.89 -7.13
C GLU A 80 -3.12 -5.09 -6.14
N ASP A 81 -2.32 -4.16 -6.67
CA ASP A 81 -1.37 -3.36 -5.89
C ASP A 81 -1.89 -1.97 -5.47
N PHE A 82 -2.80 -1.37 -6.24
CA PHE A 82 -3.20 0.03 -6.06
C PHE A 82 -4.69 0.15 -5.76
N PHE A 83 -5.01 0.94 -4.74
CA PHE A 83 -6.39 1.30 -4.41
C PHE A 83 -6.51 2.80 -4.16
N ILE A 84 -7.67 3.36 -4.43
CA ILE A 84 -8.03 4.73 -4.06
C ILE A 84 -9.01 4.65 -2.89
N GLU A 85 -8.86 5.54 -1.92
CA GLU A 85 -9.70 5.58 -0.74
C GLU A 85 -10.16 7.00 -0.44
N GLY A 86 -11.48 7.16 -0.37
CA GLY A 86 -12.14 8.32 0.21
C GLY A 86 -12.50 8.05 1.65
N THR A 87 -12.16 8.97 2.53
CA THR A 87 -12.47 8.88 3.96
C THR A 87 -13.12 10.15 4.46
N PHE A 88 -14.13 9.99 5.30
CA PHE A 88 -14.79 11.08 6.02
C PHE A 88 -14.81 10.73 7.50
N ALA A 89 -14.31 11.61 8.34
CA ALA A 89 -14.18 11.35 9.76
C ALA A 89 -14.66 12.53 10.60
N HIS A 90 -15.20 12.18 11.76
CA HIS A 90 -15.77 13.07 12.74
C HIS A 90 -15.21 12.75 14.12
N SER A 91 -14.70 13.77 14.80
CA SER A 91 -14.19 13.70 16.17
C SER A 91 -14.70 14.91 16.95
N THR A 92 -15.00 14.73 18.23
CA THR A 92 -15.20 15.84 19.16
C THR A 92 -13.88 16.09 19.89
N VAL A 93 -13.47 17.35 20.01
CA VAL A 93 -12.23 17.78 20.66
C VAL A 93 -12.57 18.80 21.74
N SER A 94 -12.06 18.60 22.95
CA SER A 94 -12.35 19.47 24.11
C SER A 94 -11.13 20.32 24.51
N ASP A 95 -11.34 21.57 24.90
CA ASP A 95 -10.28 22.48 25.41
C ASP A 95 -10.22 22.57 26.95
N ASP A 96 -10.82 21.60 27.65
CA ASP A 96 -10.89 21.57 29.12
C ASP A 96 -9.51 21.74 29.79
N SER A 97 -8.48 21.11 29.23
CA SER A 97 -7.09 21.24 29.71
C SER A 97 -6.62 22.70 29.70
N PHE A 98 -6.92 23.46 28.64
CA PHE A 98 -6.55 24.87 28.52
C PHE A 98 -7.43 25.79 29.38
N ARG A 99 -8.72 25.46 29.52
CA ARG A 99 -9.62 26.18 30.43
C ARG A 99 -9.20 26.05 31.88
N SER A 100 -8.70 24.87 32.29
CA SER A 100 -8.17 24.67 33.63
C SER A 100 -6.97 25.57 33.96
N LEU A 101 -6.23 25.98 32.93
CA LEU A 101 -5.10 26.91 33.01
C LEU A 101 -5.52 28.39 32.84
N GLY A 102 -6.82 28.66 32.67
CA GLY A 102 -7.36 30.01 32.53
C GLY A 102 -7.22 30.63 31.13
N ILE A 103 -6.87 29.84 30.10
CA ILE A 103 -6.66 30.30 28.72
C ILE A 103 -7.66 29.58 27.81
N PRO A 104 -8.93 30.03 27.72
CA PRO A 104 -9.89 29.40 26.81
C PRO A 104 -9.47 29.65 25.35
N ILE A 105 -9.28 28.57 24.58
CA ILE A 105 -8.90 28.65 23.16
C ILE A 105 -10.15 28.64 22.28
N PHE A 106 -11.20 27.93 22.69
CA PHE A 106 -12.47 27.86 21.97
C PHE A 106 -13.56 28.73 22.62
N THR A 107 -14.53 29.13 21.81
CA THR A 107 -15.74 29.82 22.31
C THR A 107 -16.62 28.89 23.15
N GLN A 108 -16.63 27.58 22.83
CA GLN A 108 -17.34 26.53 23.55
C GLN A 108 -16.36 25.44 24.04
N PRO A 109 -16.66 24.70 25.13
CA PRO A 109 -15.76 23.67 25.66
C PRO A 109 -15.40 22.57 24.65
N ASP A 110 -16.36 22.24 23.79
CA ASP A 110 -16.22 21.19 22.78
C ASP A 110 -16.30 21.80 21.39
N THR A 111 -15.43 21.34 20.49
CA THR A 111 -15.43 21.70 19.07
C THR A 111 -15.41 20.45 18.22
N SER A 112 -16.21 20.44 17.15
CA SER A 112 -16.20 19.37 16.15
C SER A 112 -15.00 19.51 15.22
N LEU A 113 -14.25 18.43 15.07
CA LEU A 113 -13.19 18.27 14.08
C LEU A 113 -13.69 17.29 13.01
N ASP A 114 -13.95 17.84 11.82
CA ASP A 114 -14.35 17.07 10.66
C ASP A 114 -13.22 17.05 9.65
N TYR A 115 -12.89 15.89 9.09
CA TYR A 115 -11.93 15.83 8.00
C TYR A 115 -12.38 14.89 6.89
N TYR A 116 -12.09 15.29 5.66
CA TYR A 116 -12.27 14.45 4.49
C TYR A 116 -10.96 14.34 3.75
N HIS A 117 -10.56 13.11 3.44
CA HIS A 117 -9.32 12.82 2.76
C HIS A 117 -9.57 11.96 1.53
N LEU A 118 -8.83 12.24 0.47
CA LEU A 118 -8.72 11.37 -0.70
C LEU A 118 -7.27 10.88 -0.77
N SER A 119 -7.11 9.56 -0.76
CA SER A 119 -5.80 8.93 -0.60
C SER A 119 -5.61 7.82 -1.62
N VAL A 120 -4.37 7.60 -2.02
CA VAL A 120 -3.96 6.46 -2.83
C VAL A 120 -3.20 5.50 -1.92
N GLY A 121 -3.55 4.23 -2.01
CA GLY A 121 -2.91 3.15 -1.29
C GLY A 121 -2.13 2.23 -2.20
N TYR A 122 -1.02 1.70 -1.67
CA TYR A 122 -0.14 0.74 -2.33
C TYR A 122 0.04 -0.50 -1.44
N ASN A 123 -0.38 -1.67 -1.91
CA ASN A 123 -0.20 -2.96 -1.26
C ASN A 123 1.23 -3.44 -1.53
N LEU A 124 2.05 -3.54 -0.48
CA LEU A 124 3.48 -3.90 -0.60
C LEU A 124 3.70 -5.42 -0.58
N PHE A 125 3.08 -6.08 0.40
CA PHE A 125 3.36 -7.47 0.72
C PHE A 125 2.04 -8.24 0.78
N PRO A 126 1.58 -8.82 -0.35
CA PRO A 126 0.52 -9.81 -0.30
C PRO A 126 1.05 -11.06 0.41
N GLY A 127 0.33 -11.51 1.43
CA GLY A 127 0.74 -12.65 2.25
C GLY A 127 -0.45 -13.39 2.83
N GLU A 128 -0.16 -14.43 3.62
CA GLU A 128 -1.17 -15.20 4.33
C GLU A 128 -0.79 -15.28 5.80
N ILE A 129 -1.75 -14.98 6.66
CA ILE A 129 -1.63 -15.21 8.10
C ILE A 129 -2.31 -16.54 8.39
N PHE A 130 -1.54 -17.48 8.95
CA PHE A 130 -2.05 -18.76 9.40
C PHE A 130 -2.39 -18.67 10.89
N PHE A 131 -3.66 -18.83 11.22
CA PHE A 131 -4.10 -18.96 12.60
C PHE A 131 -4.27 -20.45 12.92
N GLY A 132 -3.24 -21.05 13.52
CA GLY A 132 -3.22 -22.49 13.81
C GLY A 132 -2.95 -23.37 12.58
N LYS A 133 -3.51 -24.57 12.55
CA LYS A 133 -3.28 -25.57 11.48
C LYS A 133 -4.24 -25.47 10.30
N ASP A 134 -5.44 -24.93 10.52
CA ASP A 134 -6.57 -25.11 9.59
C ASP A 134 -7.09 -23.79 9.00
N TRP A 135 -6.62 -22.63 9.47
CA TRP A 135 -7.14 -21.32 9.05
C TRP A 135 -6.04 -20.49 8.39
N ALA A 136 -6.11 -20.36 7.07
CA ALA A 136 -5.30 -19.44 6.28
C ALA A 136 -6.17 -18.23 5.92
N MET A 137 -5.73 -17.03 6.32
CA MET A 137 -6.38 -15.77 5.96
C MET A 137 -5.46 -14.96 5.06
N THR A 138 -6.00 -14.40 3.98
CA THR A 138 -5.24 -13.46 3.14
C THR A 138 -4.98 -12.18 3.92
N SER A 139 -3.75 -11.71 3.87
CA SER A 139 -3.31 -10.49 4.52
C SER A 139 -2.48 -9.63 3.57
N ALA A 140 -2.53 -8.32 3.74
CA ALA A 140 -1.71 -7.40 2.97
C ALA A 140 -1.26 -6.24 3.85
N VAL A 141 0.03 -5.94 3.80
CA VAL A 141 0.56 -4.68 4.35
C VAL A 141 0.49 -3.63 3.25
N TYR A 142 -0.06 -2.47 3.58
CA TYR A 142 -0.24 -1.37 2.63
C TYR A 142 0.24 -0.05 3.20
N LEU A 143 0.68 0.84 2.32
CA LEU A 143 0.90 2.24 2.60
C LEU A 143 -0.23 3.06 2.00
N ILE A 144 -0.56 4.19 2.62
CA ILE A 144 -1.48 5.19 2.09
C ILE A 144 -0.83 6.56 2.12
N ALA A 145 -1.10 7.35 1.10
CA ALA A 145 -0.72 8.75 1.06
C ALA A 145 -1.81 9.54 0.34
N GLY A 146 -2.11 10.73 0.85
CA GLY A 146 -3.22 11.51 0.32
C GLY A 146 -3.23 12.94 0.80
N ALA A 147 -4.27 13.63 0.38
CA ALA A 147 -4.55 14.99 0.81
C ALA A 147 -6.05 15.18 0.98
N GLY A 148 -6.41 16.22 1.71
CA GLY A 148 -7.79 16.62 1.86
C GLY A 148 -7.91 17.89 2.67
N ASN A 149 -9.06 18.07 3.32
CA ASN A 149 -9.25 19.22 4.18
C ASN A 149 -9.73 18.79 5.55
N VAL A 150 -9.26 19.54 6.53
CA VAL A 150 -9.68 19.46 7.91
C VAL A 150 -10.44 20.74 8.21
N LYS A 151 -11.68 20.58 8.67
CA LYS A 151 -12.48 21.66 9.21
C LYS A 151 -12.38 21.62 10.72
N PHE A 152 -11.80 22.68 11.27
CA PHE A 152 -11.60 22.82 12.70
C PHE A 152 -11.97 24.23 13.14
N ASN A 153 -12.84 24.35 14.16
CA ASN A 153 -13.31 25.64 14.66
C ASN A 153 -13.82 26.60 13.56
N ASN A 154 -14.59 26.06 12.61
CA ASN A 154 -15.11 26.80 11.45
C ASN A 154 -14.06 27.31 10.44
N GLU A 155 -12.80 26.91 10.57
CA GLU A 155 -11.73 27.17 9.62
C GLU A 155 -11.45 25.92 8.77
N ASN A 156 -11.23 26.12 7.47
CA ASN A 156 -10.89 25.04 6.55
C ASN A 156 -9.39 25.09 6.26
N ASN A 157 -8.70 24.00 6.54
CA ASN A 157 -7.27 23.87 6.32
C ASN A 157 -6.97 22.67 5.43
N THR A 158 -6.08 22.84 4.46
CA THR A 158 -5.58 21.73 3.65
C THR A 158 -4.66 20.86 4.50
N ALA A 159 -4.88 19.55 4.47
CA ALA A 159 -4.07 18.58 5.18
C ALA A 159 -3.54 17.50 4.22
N PHE A 160 -2.37 16.97 4.55
CA PHE A 160 -1.80 15.79 3.90
C PHE A 160 -1.86 14.63 4.89
N ASN A 161 -2.09 13.43 4.37
CA ASN A 161 -2.05 12.22 5.17
C ASN A 161 -1.01 11.25 4.61
N PHE A 162 -0.39 10.51 5.51
CA PHE A 162 0.47 9.38 5.19
C PHE A 162 0.28 8.34 6.27
N GLY A 163 0.12 7.07 5.88
CA GLY A 163 -0.15 6.02 6.82
C GLY A 163 0.31 4.66 6.34
N ILE A 164 0.34 3.73 7.29
CA ILE A 164 0.62 2.32 7.08
C ILE A 164 -0.49 1.51 7.74
N GLY A 165 -0.90 0.43 7.08
CA GLY A 165 -1.88 -0.47 7.65
C GLY A 165 -1.68 -1.91 7.25
N ILE A 166 -2.33 -2.78 8.00
CA ILE A 166 -2.43 -4.21 7.73
C ILE A 166 -3.91 -4.50 7.49
N ARG A 167 -4.19 -5.10 6.33
CA ARG A 167 -5.50 -5.64 5.97
C ARG A 167 -5.45 -7.15 6.16
N VAL A 168 -6.49 -7.71 6.77
CA VAL A 168 -6.73 -9.15 6.87
C VAL A 168 -8.12 -9.43 6.34
N LEU A 169 -8.26 -10.48 5.53
CA LEU A 169 -9.51 -10.91 4.92
C LEU A 169 -9.88 -12.30 5.48
N PRO A 170 -10.65 -12.36 6.59
CA PRO A 170 -11.16 -13.63 7.11
C PRO A 170 -12.12 -14.35 6.16
N LYS A 171 -12.85 -13.58 5.34
CA LYS A 171 -13.81 -14.04 4.33
C LYS A 171 -13.78 -13.10 3.15
N ASP A 172 -14.22 -13.57 1.99
CA ASP A 172 -14.28 -12.77 0.76
C ASP A 172 -15.14 -11.50 0.89
N CYS A 173 -16.09 -11.46 1.84
CA CYS A 173 -16.97 -10.31 2.09
C CYS A 173 -16.58 -9.43 3.28
N LEU A 174 -15.54 -9.81 4.04
CA LEU A 174 -15.18 -9.13 5.29
C LEU A 174 -13.70 -8.77 5.29
N ALA A 175 -13.43 -7.47 5.37
CA ALA A 175 -12.08 -6.93 5.56
C ALA A 175 -11.94 -6.34 6.97
N ILE A 176 -10.90 -6.77 7.67
CA ILE A 176 -10.46 -6.18 8.93
C ILE A 176 -9.18 -5.41 8.65
N ARG A 177 -9.15 -4.14 9.04
CA ARG A 177 -8.01 -3.25 8.81
C ARG A 177 -7.58 -2.60 10.11
N VAL A 178 -6.27 -2.60 10.34
CA VAL A 178 -5.62 -1.85 11.40
C VAL A 178 -4.66 -0.89 10.72
N GLU A 179 -4.83 0.40 10.96
CA GLU A 179 -4.02 1.43 10.31
C GLU A 179 -3.57 2.50 11.29
N MET A 180 -2.44 3.10 10.95
CA MET A 180 -1.86 4.24 11.64
C MET A 180 -1.54 5.30 10.58
N ARG A 181 -1.90 6.55 10.86
CA ARG A 181 -1.71 7.72 9.99
C ARG A 181 -1.49 8.97 10.82
#